data_AF-A0A438FL34-F1
#
_entry.id   AF-A0A438FL34-F1
#
_cell.length_a   1.000
_cell.length_b   1.000
_cell.length_c   1.000
_cell.angle_alpha   90.00
_cell.angle_beta   90.00
_cell.angle_gamma   90.00
#
_symmetry.space_group_name_H-M   'P 1'
#
loop_
_entity.id
_entity.type
_entity.pdbx_description
1 polymer ?
#
loop_
_entity_poly.entity_id
_entity_poly.type
_entity_poly.pdbx_seq_one_letter_code
_entity_poly.pdbx_strand_id
1 'polypeptide(L)' 'MKKGNKIVAVYVKNPSTSLTTLYSHGNAANLGQMFNIFAELSLRIGVNLIGYDYSGYGQSSRKPSEQDT' A
#
# COMPACT_ATOMS: atom_id res chain seq x y z
N MET A 1 -12.61 9.42 -23.11
CA MET A 1 -11.83 9.65 -21.86
C MET A 1 -11.39 8.30 -21.30
N LYS A 2 -10.09 8.01 -21.21
CA LYS A 2 -9.62 6.78 -20.54
C LYS A 2 -9.98 6.92 -19.05
N LYS A 3 -10.82 6.02 -18.51
CA LYS A 3 -11.06 5.97 -17.06
C LYS A 3 -9.71 5.77 -16.37
N GLY A 4 -9.37 6.68 -15.45
CA GLY A 4 -8.18 6.60 -14.61
C GLY A 4 -8.16 5.30 -13.80
N ASN A 5 -6.97 4.85 -13.39
CA ASN A 5 -6.84 3.63 -12.61
C ASN A 5 -7.25 3.90 -11.16
N LYS A 6 -8.16 3.09 -10.62
CA LYS A 6 -8.51 3.11 -9.20
C LYS A 6 -7.56 2.17 -8.46
N ILE A 7 -6.78 2.74 -7.56
CA ILE A 7 -5.82 2.03 -6.72
C ILE A 7 -6.31 2.07 -5.27
N VAL A 8 -6.36 0.91 -4.63
CA VAL A 8 -6.66 0.78 -3.21
C VAL A 8 -5.37 0.97 -2.43
N ALA A 9 -5.46 1.74 -1.35
CA ALA A 9 -4.34 1.99 -0.46
C ALA A 9 -4.78 1.94 1.01
N VAL A 10 -3.84 1.55 1.86
CA VAL A 10 -3.92 1.62 3.31
C VAL A 10 -2.98 2.72 3.77
N TYR A 11 -3.46 3.54 4.72
CA TYR A 11 -2.66 4.54 5.39
C TYR A 11 -2.68 4.30 6.91
N VAL A 12 -1.50 4.08 7.48
CA VAL A 12 -1.27 3.95 8.92
C VAL A 12 -0.59 5.22 9.41
N LYS A 13 -1.28 5.96 10.28
CA LYS A 13 -0.78 7.21 10.85
C LYS A 13 -0.09 6.95 12.20
N ASN A 14 1.10 7.49 12.37
CA ASN A 14 1.77 7.62 13.66
C ASN A 14 1.68 9.10 14.11
N PRO A 15 0.95 9.42 15.21
CA PRO A 15 0.77 10.80 15.66
C PRO A 15 2.06 11.53 16.06
N SER A 16 3.13 10.80 16.35
CA SER A 16 4.40 11.35 16.85
C SER A 16 5.37 11.76 15.75
N THR A 17 5.01 11.61 14.46
CA THR A 17 5.91 11.86 13.33
C THR A 17 5.20 12.47 12.12
N SER A 18 5.91 13.29 11.37
CA SER A 18 5.49 13.79 10.06
C SER A 18 6.08 12.99 8.90
N LEU A 19 7.08 12.13 9.16
CA LEU A 19 7.72 11.32 8.12
C LEU A 19 6.75 10.27 7.59
N THR A 20 6.67 10.13 6.28
CA THR A 20 5.80 9.15 5.60
C THR A 20 6.62 8.28 4.67
N THR A 21 6.45 6.97 4.79
CA THR A 21 7.07 5.96 3.93
C THR A 21 6.03 5.36 3.00
N LEU A 22 6.30 5.41 1.69
CA LEU A 22 5.56 4.69 0.67
C LEU A 22 6.17 3.29 0.52
N TYR A 23 5.32 2.26 0.64
CA TYR A 23 5.72 0.87 0.56
C TYR A 23 5.04 0.16 -0.61
N SER A 24 5.84 -0.43 -1.48
CA SER A 24 5.43 -1.29 -2.58
C SER A 24 5.53 -2.74 -2.12
N HIS A 25 4.43 -3.50 -2.19
CA HIS A 25 4.41 -4.88 -1.68
C HIS A 25 5.07 -5.87 -2.64
N GLY A 26 5.53 -7.01 -2.11
CA GLY A 26 6.07 -8.10 -2.94
C GLY A 26 4.98 -8.82 -3.75
N ASN A 27 5.40 -9.63 -4.72
CA ASN A 27 4.50 -10.52 -5.45
C ASN A 27 3.78 -11.49 -4.50
N ALA A 28 2.54 -11.86 -4.83
CA ALA A 28 1.65 -12.71 -4.03
C ALA A 28 1.27 -12.16 -2.64
N ALA A 29 1.59 -10.90 -2.32
CA ALA A 29 1.07 -10.21 -1.14
C ALA A 29 -0.23 -9.45 -1.47
N ASN A 30 -1.05 -9.20 -0.45
CA ASN A 30 -2.17 -8.25 -0.51
C ASN A 30 -2.18 -7.38 0.75
N LEU A 31 -2.65 -6.14 0.62
CA LEU A 31 -2.64 -5.16 1.72
C LEU A 31 -3.39 -5.61 2.98
N GLY A 32 -4.46 -6.40 2.83
CA GLY A 32 -5.26 -6.89 3.96
C GLY A 32 -4.42 -7.73 4.92
N GLN A 33 -3.60 -8.64 4.39
CA GLN A 33 -2.69 -9.46 5.21
C GLN A 33 -1.55 -8.65 5.83
N MET A 34 -1.13 -7.54 5.20
CA MET A 34 0.03 -6.75 5.62
C MET A 34 -0.30 -5.69 6.67
N PHE A 35 -1.58 -5.40 6.92
CA PHE A 35 -2.02 -4.31 7.79
C PHE A 35 -1.41 -4.37 9.20
N ASN A 36 -1.46 -5.54 9.84
CA ASN A 36 -0.93 -5.71 11.20
C ASN A 36 0.59 -5.43 11.25
N ILE A 37 1.32 -5.85 10.22
CA ILE A 37 2.76 -5.59 10.09
C ILE A 37 3.00 -4.09 9.91
N PHE A 38 2.20 -3.39 9.10
CA PHE A 38 2.34 -1.93 8.93
C PHE A 38 2.06 -1.17 10.22
N ALA A 39 1.05 -1.56 10.99
CA ALA A 39 0.75 -0.95 12.29
C ALA A 39 1.94 -1.11 13.26
N GLU A 40 2.50 -2.31 13.36
CA GLU A 40 3.65 -2.57 14.22
C GLU A 40 4.91 -1.82 13.75
N LEU A 41 5.18 -1.83 12.43
CA LEU A 41 6.34 -1.16 11.83
C LEU A 41 6.27 0.36 12.00
N SER A 42 5.08 0.93 11.82
CA SER A 42 4.82 2.37 12.00
C SER A 42 5.16 2.83 13.41
N LEU A 43 4.83 2.03 14.42
CA LEU A 43 5.15 2.31 15.82
C LEU A 43 6.64 2.10 16.13
N ARG A 44 7.23 0.98 15.69
CA ARG A 44 8.62 0.62 16.00
C ARG A 44 9.64 1.54 15.34
N ILE A 45 9.41 1.94 14.09
CA ILE A 45 10.34 2.78 13.31
C ILE A 45 9.99 4.27 13.44
N GLY A 46 8.76 4.61 13.85
CA GLY A 46 8.36 6.00 14.05
C GLY A 46 8.03 6.74 12.74
N VAL A 47 7.27 6.09 11.86
CA VAL A 47 6.86 6.64 10.54
C VAL A 47 5.37 6.47 10.30
N ASN A 48 4.77 7.36 9.51
CA ASN A 48 3.51 7.07 8.82
C ASN A 48 3.81 6.09 7.68
N LEU A 49 2.89 5.16 7.41
CA LEU A 49 3.05 4.15 6.36
C LEU A 49 1.89 4.22 5.39
N ILE A 50 2.20 4.27 4.10
CA ILE A 50 1.22 4.11 3.02
C ILE A 50 1.62 2.93 2.14
N GLY A 51 0.71 1.97 1.99
CA GLY A 51 0.84 0.83 1.08
C GLY A 51 -0.32 0.81 0.10
N TYR A 52 -0.09 0.37 -1.14
CA TYR A 52 -1.08 0.33 -2.21
C TYR A 52 -1.08 -1.03 -2.92
N ASP A 53 -2.24 -1.48 -3.38
CA ASP A 53 -2.36 -2.67 -4.23
C ASP A 53 -1.98 -2.30 -5.67
N TYR A 54 -1.20 -3.14 -6.35
CA TYR A 54 -0.96 -2.97 -7.78
C TYR A 54 -2.26 -3.08 -8.61
N SER A 55 -2.21 -2.61 -9.85
CA SER A 55 -3.31 -2.74 -10.81
C SER A 55 -3.77 -4.21 -10.91
N GLY A 56 -5.07 -4.45 -10.77
CA GLY A 56 -5.63 -5.80 -10.86
C GLY A 56 -5.40 -6.72 -9.67
N TYR A 57 -4.81 -6.21 -8.57
CA TYR A 57 -4.76 -6.88 -7.29
C TYR A 57 -5.81 -6.32 -6.32
N GLY A 58 -6.26 -7.15 -5.38
CA GLY A 58 -7.23 -6.76 -4.36
C GLY A 58 -8.52 -6.17 -4.95
N GLN A 59 -8.82 -4.92 -4.63
CA GLN A 59 -9.95 -4.17 -5.18
C GLN A 59 -9.52 -3.10 -6.21
N SER A 60 -8.25 -3.07 -6.59
CA SER A 60 -7.72 -2.15 -7.60
C SER A 60 -8.18 -2.55 -9.02
N SER A 61 -8.40 -1.55 -9.88
CA SER A 61 -8.90 -1.78 -11.23
C SER A 61 -7.80 -2.21 -12.23
N ARG A 62 -8.23 -2.65 -13.44
CA ARG A 62 -7.41 -3.17 -14.57
C ARG A 62 -6.78 -4.55 -14.33
N LYS A 63 -6.12 -5.11 -15.35
CA LYS A 63 -5.42 -6.39 -15.28
C LYS A 63 -4.00 -6.20 -14.71
N PRO A 64 -3.47 -7.17 -13.97
CA PRO A 64 -2.08 -7.14 -13.54
C PRO A 64 -1.13 -7.23 -14.75
N SER A 65 -0.02 -6.49 -14.67
CA SER A 65 1.04 -6.45 -15.68
C SER A 65 2.38 -6.35 -14.94
N GLU A 66 3.32 -7.23 -15.26
CA GLU A 66 4.65 -7.25 -14.64
C GLU A 66 5.49 -6.02 -15.02
N GLN A 67 5.13 -5.30 -16.09
CA GLN A 67 5.77 -4.05 -16.49
C GLN A 67 5.49 -2.88 -15.51
N ASP A 68 4.55 -3.05 -14.58
CA ASP A 68 4.16 -2.05 -13.59
C ASP A 68 4.75 -2.32 -12.18
N THR A 69 5.70 -3.26 -12.07
CA THR A 69 6.40 -3.64 -10.82
C THR A 69 7.77 -3.00 -10.77
#